data_AF-A0A517SMI3-F1
#
_entry.id   AF-A0A517SMI3-F1
#
_cell.length_a   1.000
_cell.length_b   1.000
_cell.length_c   1.000
_cell.angle_alpha   90.00
_cell.angle_beta   90.00
_cell.angle_gamma   90.00
#
_symmetry.space_group_name_H-M   'P 1'
#
loop_
_entity.id
_entity.type
_entity.pdbx_description
1 polymer ?
#
loop_
_entity_poly.entity_id
_entity_poly.type
_entity_poly.pdbx_seq_one_letter_code
_entity_poly.pdbx_strand_id
1 'polypeptide(L)'
;MKTKRRSIRLPPHDDQLLRRLYKLWRIPTDQFDKRPEDKARFVRAWNLRSSRDDSEGDLMHYMKTKRKGGNWEKLGADHQRYSAGSVQFSDEELKAAEEIYNRLFASAGIGSDNIGYDQKMADMLSSEFAIATGRIVNGTIIYAALMAIRKRGNLVKAGRVQRGSQHGFGDIDEIAS
;
A
#
# COMPACT_ATOMS: atom_id res chain seq x y z
N MET A 1 -0.53 -8.29 -16.40
CA MET A 1 -1.44 -9.33 -15.84
C MET A 1 -1.83 -8.94 -14.42
N LYS A 2 -3.14 -8.88 -14.08
CA LYS A 2 -3.59 -8.63 -12.69
C LYS A 2 -3.53 -9.92 -11.89
N THR A 3 -2.41 -10.22 -11.25
CA THR A 3 -2.34 -11.28 -10.24
C THR A 3 -3.04 -10.80 -8.97
N LYS A 4 -4.33 -11.14 -8.81
CA LYS A 4 -5.01 -10.93 -7.52
C LYS A 4 -4.33 -11.85 -6.51
N ARG A 5 -3.57 -11.27 -5.57
CA ARG A 5 -2.98 -12.02 -4.45
C ARG A 5 -4.12 -12.71 -3.69
N ARG A 6 -4.00 -14.03 -3.48
CA ARG A 6 -4.97 -14.77 -2.67
C ARG A 6 -4.71 -14.42 -1.21
N SER A 7 -5.74 -13.98 -0.49
CA SER A 7 -5.63 -13.83 0.96
C SER A 7 -5.41 -15.20 1.59
N ILE A 8 -4.52 -15.26 2.58
CA ILE A 8 -4.37 -16.41 3.45
C ILE A 8 -5.68 -16.71 4.19
N ARG A 9 -5.84 -17.97 4.60
CA ARG A 9 -6.96 -18.42 5.43
C ARG A 9 -6.41 -18.79 6.80
N LEU A 10 -6.87 -18.06 7.82
CA LEU A 10 -6.51 -18.34 9.20
C LEU A 10 -7.59 -19.21 9.86
N PRO A 11 -7.22 -20.28 10.57
CA PRO A 11 -8.09 -20.96 11.52
C PRO A 11 -8.67 -19.99 12.56
N PRO A 12 -9.81 -20.31 13.21
CA PRO A 12 -10.43 -19.42 14.19
C PRO A 12 -9.51 -19.03 15.36
N HIS A 13 -8.68 -19.95 15.86
CA HIS A 13 -7.75 -19.66 16.96
C HIS A 13 -6.64 -18.70 16.54
N ASP A 14 -6.11 -18.84 15.32
CA ASP A 14 -5.09 -17.94 14.77
C ASP A 14 -5.63 -16.54 14.48
N ASP A 15 -6.87 -16.43 13.97
CA ASP A 15 -7.54 -15.13 13.80
C ASP A 15 -7.75 -14.43 15.15
N GLN A 16 -8.19 -15.17 16.18
CA GLN A 16 -8.33 -14.63 17.54
C GLN A 16 -6.98 -14.17 18.11
N LEU A 17 -5.93 -14.97 17.94
CA LEU A 17 -4.57 -14.61 18.34
C LEU A 17 -4.10 -13.33 17.63
N LEU A 18 -4.29 -13.24 16.31
CA LEU A 18 -3.93 -12.06 15.52
C LEU A 18 -4.65 -10.81 16.01
N ARG A 19 -5.96 -10.90 16.30
CA ARG A 19 -6.76 -9.79 16.85
C ARG A 19 -6.27 -9.35 18.22
N ARG A 20 -5.94 -10.28 19.11
CA ARG A 20 -5.37 -9.97 20.43
C ARG A 20 -4.05 -9.23 20.29
N LEU A 21 -3.16 -9.72 19.42
CA LEU A 21 -1.88 -9.08 19.16
C LEU A 21 -2.07 -7.68 18.55
N TYR A 22 -2.98 -7.53 17.59
CA TYR A 22 -3.31 -6.23 16.99
C TYR A 22 -3.80 -5.21 18.03
N LYS A 23 -4.68 -5.62 18.95
CA LYS A 23 -5.15 -4.77 20.06
C LYS A 23 -4.04 -4.41 21.04
N LEU A 24 -3.12 -5.34 21.31
CA LEU A 24 -1.98 -5.10 22.19
C LEU A 24 -1.02 -4.05 21.60
N TRP A 25 -0.72 -4.18 20.31
CA TRP A 25 0.22 -3.28 19.62
C TRP A 25 -0.36 -1.89 19.39
N ARG A 26 -1.70 -1.79 19.26
CA ARG A 26 -2.41 -0.52 19.08
C ARG A 26 -1.93 0.27 17.85
N ILE A 27 -1.42 -0.40 16.81
CA ILE A 27 -1.01 0.22 15.54
C ILE A 27 -2.08 -0.04 14.48
N PRO A 28 -2.73 0.98 13.91
CA PRO A 28 -3.71 0.80 12.84
C PRO A 28 -3.11 0.13 11.60
N THR A 29 -3.93 -0.67 10.89
CA THR A 29 -3.44 -1.47 9.74
C THR A 29 -2.86 -0.65 8.59
N ASP A 30 -3.25 0.61 8.44
CA ASP A 30 -2.71 1.56 7.47
C ASP A 30 -1.42 2.25 7.93
N GLN A 31 -1.06 2.16 9.21
CA GLN A 31 0.19 2.70 9.73
C GLN A 31 1.37 1.71 9.60
N PHE A 32 1.12 0.40 9.51
CA PHE A 32 2.20 -0.59 9.34
C PHE A 32 3.04 -0.36 8.08
N ASP A 33 2.45 0.15 6.99
CA ASP A 33 3.20 0.47 5.77
C ASP A 33 4.23 1.60 5.99
N LYS A 34 3.98 2.47 6.99
CA LYS A 34 4.85 3.59 7.39
C LYS A 34 5.83 3.22 8.50
N ARG A 35 5.68 2.03 9.09
CA ARG A 35 6.45 1.54 10.23
C ARG A 35 7.02 0.15 9.89
N PRO A 36 7.95 0.03 8.93
CA PRO A 36 8.43 -1.26 8.45
C PRO A 36 9.03 -2.11 9.57
N GLU A 37 9.73 -1.50 10.53
CA GLU A 37 10.28 -2.20 11.69
C GLU A 37 9.19 -2.73 12.64
N ASP A 38 8.18 -1.92 12.98
CA ASP A 38 7.05 -2.37 13.78
C ASP A 38 6.27 -3.48 13.07
N LYS A 39 6.09 -3.36 11.76
CA LYS A 39 5.45 -4.38 10.92
C LYS A 39 6.21 -5.70 10.97
N ALA A 40 7.53 -5.67 10.77
CA ALA A 40 8.38 -6.85 10.83
C ALA A 40 8.37 -7.51 12.22
N ARG A 41 8.45 -6.71 13.29
CA ARG A 41 8.38 -7.21 14.66
C ARG A 41 6.99 -7.77 14.98
N PHE A 42 5.91 -7.15 14.48
CA PHE A 42 4.53 -7.63 14.66
C PHE A 42 4.34 -9.01 14.01
N VAL A 43 4.76 -9.15 12.76
CA VAL A 43 4.64 -10.40 11.99
C VAL A 43 5.47 -11.51 12.65
N ARG A 44 6.71 -11.21 13.05
CA ARG A 44 7.56 -12.16 13.79
C ARG A 44 6.92 -12.61 15.10
N ALA A 45 6.36 -11.67 15.87
CA ALA A 45 5.68 -11.96 17.12
C ALA A 45 4.42 -12.81 16.93
N TRP A 46 3.73 -12.65 15.81
CA TRP A 46 2.57 -13.47 15.45
C TRP A 46 3.00 -14.88 15.02
N ASN A 47 3.92 -15.00 14.06
CA ASN A 47 4.45 -16.28 13.56
C ASN A 47 5.00 -17.16 14.68
N LEU A 48 5.72 -16.57 15.64
CA LEU A 48 6.24 -17.28 16.81
C LEU A 48 5.13 -17.90 17.68
N ARG A 49 3.95 -17.26 17.78
CA ARG A 49 2.85 -17.71 18.64
C ARG A 49 1.86 -18.64 17.94
N SER A 50 1.71 -18.51 16.62
CA SER A 50 0.83 -19.36 15.82
C SER A 50 1.54 -20.59 15.24
N SER A 51 2.88 -20.67 15.36
CA SER A 51 3.71 -21.67 14.69
C SER A 51 3.55 -21.65 13.16
N ARG A 52 3.23 -20.48 12.59
CA ARG A 52 3.11 -20.22 11.16
C ARG A 52 4.32 -19.43 10.65
N ASP A 53 4.47 -19.39 9.33
CA ASP A 53 5.55 -18.72 8.62
C ASP A 53 5.04 -17.71 7.57
N ASP A 54 3.84 -17.15 7.77
CA ASP A 54 3.25 -16.22 6.80
C ASP A 54 4.11 -14.97 6.63
N SER A 55 4.16 -14.48 5.39
CA SER A 55 4.91 -13.26 5.06
C SER A 55 4.21 -12.01 5.60
N GLU A 56 4.99 -10.93 5.78
CA GLU A 56 4.42 -9.63 6.18
C GLU A 56 3.32 -9.16 5.22
N GLY A 57 3.54 -9.37 3.92
CA GLY A 57 2.58 -9.01 2.88
C GLY A 57 1.26 -9.77 3.01
N ASP A 58 1.31 -11.08 3.28
CA ASP A 58 0.12 -11.92 3.40
C ASP A 58 -0.70 -11.57 4.65
N LEU A 59 -0.01 -11.37 5.79
CA LEU A 59 -0.68 -11.00 7.04
C LEU A 59 -1.31 -9.61 6.93
N MET A 60 -0.60 -8.63 6.37
CA MET A 60 -1.16 -7.29 6.15
C MET A 60 -2.33 -7.31 5.17
N HIS A 61 -2.23 -8.09 4.09
CA HIS A 61 -3.30 -8.24 3.12
C HIS A 61 -4.55 -8.86 3.75
N TYR A 62 -4.40 -9.88 4.59
CA TYR A 62 -5.49 -10.49 5.36
C TYR A 62 -6.19 -9.46 6.24
N MET A 63 -5.44 -8.73 7.07
CA MET A 63 -5.99 -7.73 8.00
C MET A 63 -6.71 -6.61 7.26
N LYS A 64 -6.12 -6.08 6.17
CA LYS A 64 -6.75 -5.02 5.35
C LYS A 64 -8.02 -5.53 4.66
N THR A 65 -8.05 -6.79 4.21
CA THR A 65 -9.25 -7.42 3.62
C THR A 65 -10.37 -7.57 4.64
N LYS A 66 -10.09 -8.09 5.83
CA LYS A 66 -11.07 -8.16 6.93
C LYS A 66 -11.60 -6.78 7.32
N ARG A 67 -10.73 -5.76 7.36
CA ARG A 67 -11.13 -4.37 7.65
C ARG A 67 -12.08 -3.83 6.60
N LYS A 68 -11.79 -4.01 5.32
CA LYS A 68 -12.68 -3.59 4.23
C LYS A 68 -14.05 -4.27 4.32
N GLY A 69 -14.09 -5.51 4.78
CA GLY A 69 -15.34 -6.24 5.03
C GLY A 69 -16.04 -5.91 6.36
N GLY A 70 -15.61 -4.87 7.10
CA GLY A 70 -16.20 -4.51 8.40
C GLY A 70 -15.93 -5.48 9.55
N ASN A 71 -15.17 -6.55 9.31
CA ASN A 71 -14.93 -7.65 10.24
C ASN A 71 -13.60 -7.50 10.99
N TRP A 72 -13.08 -6.28 11.12
CA TRP A 72 -11.81 -6.00 11.79
C TRP A 72 -11.98 -4.98 12.90
N GLU A 73 -11.16 -5.15 13.94
CA GLU A 73 -11.19 -4.35 15.16
C GLU A 73 -10.83 -2.88 14.86
N LYS A 74 -11.62 -1.96 15.42
CA LYS A 74 -11.30 -0.51 15.42
C LYS A 74 -10.55 -0.20 16.71
N LEU A 75 -9.41 0.48 16.61
CA LEU A 75 -8.55 0.78 17.77
C LEU A 75 -8.94 2.06 18.53
N GLY A 76 -9.95 2.80 18.08
CA GLY A 76 -10.41 4.03 18.75
C GLY A 76 -9.33 5.12 18.81
N ALA A 77 -9.44 6.02 19.80
CA ALA A 77 -8.50 7.13 20.00
C ALA A 77 -7.17 6.71 20.66
N ASP A 78 -7.12 5.52 21.26
CA ASP A 78 -5.99 4.99 22.03
C ASP A 78 -4.89 4.35 21.18
N HIS A 79 -5.01 4.43 19.86
CA HIS A 79 -3.99 3.88 18.97
C HIS A 79 -2.69 4.66 19.09
N GLN A 80 -1.56 3.96 18.94
CA GLN A 80 -0.26 4.60 18.87
C GLN A 80 -0.26 5.59 17.71
N ARG A 81 -0.17 6.88 18.03
CA ARG A 81 0.03 7.89 17.02
C ARG A 81 1.41 7.67 16.43
N TYR A 82 1.49 7.73 15.11
CA TYR A 82 2.79 7.75 14.46
C TYR A 82 3.37 9.14 14.71
N SER A 83 4.24 9.27 15.71
CA SER A 83 5.07 10.45 15.91
C SER A 83 6.16 10.39 14.84
N ALA A 84 5.81 10.84 13.66
CA ALA A 84 6.71 10.80 12.55
C ALA A 84 7.86 11.79 12.84
N GLY A 85 9.07 11.27 13.05
CA GLY A 85 10.21 11.82 12.33
C GLY A 85 10.02 11.48 10.85
N SER A 86 8.93 11.98 10.24
CA SER A 86 8.51 11.62 8.89
C SER A 86 9.68 11.88 7.98
N VAL A 87 10.07 10.87 7.21
CA VAL A 87 10.91 11.10 6.05
C VAL A 87 10.21 12.17 5.21
N GLN A 88 10.71 13.40 5.30
CA GLN A 88 10.27 14.49 4.46
C GLN A 88 11.01 14.33 3.14
N PHE A 89 10.24 14.38 2.06
CA PHE A 89 10.76 14.34 0.71
C PHE A 89 10.72 15.76 0.15
N SER A 90 11.79 16.18 -0.51
CA SER A 90 11.75 17.39 -1.35
C SER A 90 10.88 17.16 -2.58
N ASP A 91 10.52 18.23 -3.29
CA ASP A 91 9.73 18.13 -4.51
C ASP A 91 10.49 17.36 -5.61
N GLU A 92 11.82 17.52 -5.67
CA GLU A 92 12.70 16.77 -6.58
C GLU A 92 12.73 15.27 -6.25
N GLU A 93 12.82 14.93 -4.97
CA GLU A 93 12.77 13.54 -4.52
C GLU A 93 11.41 12.90 -4.85
N LEU A 94 10.31 13.62 -4.63
CA LEU A 94 8.98 13.13 -4.97
C LEU A 94 8.81 12.92 -6.48
N LYS A 95 9.32 13.84 -7.30
CA LYS A 95 9.32 13.71 -8.75
C LYS A 95 10.15 12.51 -9.21
N ALA A 96 11.35 12.32 -8.67
CA ALA A 96 12.18 11.16 -8.97
C ALA A 96 11.47 9.85 -8.57
N ALA A 97 10.85 9.81 -7.40
CA ALA A 97 10.08 8.65 -6.94
C ALA A 97 8.89 8.33 -7.87
N GLU A 98 8.19 9.34 -8.37
CA GLU A 98 7.10 9.17 -9.34
C GLU A 98 7.62 8.62 -10.68
N GLU A 99 8.70 9.17 -11.21
CA GLU A 99 9.31 8.71 -12.47
C GLU A 99 9.76 7.25 -12.38
N ILE A 100 10.44 6.88 -11.28
CA ILE A 100 10.86 5.51 -11.01
C ILE A 100 9.64 4.59 -10.90
N TYR A 101 8.63 5.00 -10.13
CA TYR A 101 7.40 4.21 -9.98
C TYR A 101 6.71 3.97 -11.33
N ASN A 102 6.60 5.01 -12.15
CA ASN A 102 5.95 4.93 -13.46
C ASN A 102 6.73 4.02 -14.41
N ARG A 103 8.06 4.15 -14.43
CA ARG A 103 8.95 3.33 -15.26
C ARG A 103 8.95 1.86 -14.86
N LEU A 104 9.04 1.56 -13.57
CA LEU A 104 9.16 0.17 -13.09
C LEU A 104 7.83 -0.58 -13.06
N PHE A 105 6.75 0.09 -12.63
CA PHE A 105 5.52 -0.60 -12.24
C PHE A 105 4.32 -0.21 -13.08
N ALA A 106 4.12 1.08 -13.33
CA ALA A 106 2.94 1.54 -14.07
C ALA A 106 2.98 1.09 -15.54
N SER A 107 4.14 1.24 -16.20
CA SER A 107 4.39 0.79 -17.59
C SER A 107 4.19 -0.72 -17.76
N ALA A 108 4.60 -1.51 -16.76
CA ALA A 108 4.45 -2.96 -16.71
C ALA A 108 3.01 -3.42 -16.36
N GLY A 109 2.10 -2.48 -16.10
CA GLY A 109 0.72 -2.78 -15.69
C GLY A 109 0.63 -3.46 -14.33
N ILE A 110 1.64 -3.28 -13.46
CA ILE A 110 1.67 -3.81 -12.10
C ILE A 110 0.80 -2.90 -11.22
N GLY A 111 -0.14 -3.52 -10.49
CA GLY A 111 -1.02 -2.78 -9.60
C GLY A 111 -0.24 -2.15 -8.44
N SER A 112 -0.56 -0.90 -8.12
CA SER A 112 0.07 -0.15 -7.02
C SER A 112 0.09 -0.92 -5.70
N ASP A 113 -0.95 -1.71 -5.44
CA ASP A 113 -1.09 -2.43 -4.19
C ASP A 113 -0.02 -3.51 -4.01
N ASN A 114 0.54 -4.05 -5.09
CA ASN A 114 1.55 -5.13 -5.01
C ASN A 114 2.85 -4.65 -4.34
N ILE A 115 3.26 -3.41 -4.59
CA ILE A 115 4.51 -2.84 -4.03
C ILE A 115 4.45 -2.77 -2.50
N GLY A 116 3.26 -2.49 -1.93
CA GLY A 116 3.09 -2.44 -0.48
C GLY A 116 3.21 -3.81 0.21
N TYR A 117 3.11 -4.92 -0.52
CA TYR A 117 3.11 -6.29 0.02
C TYR A 117 4.24 -7.18 -0.52
N ASP A 118 4.98 -6.75 -1.54
CA ASP A 118 6.07 -7.50 -2.16
C ASP A 118 7.40 -6.83 -1.82
N GLN A 119 8.19 -7.49 -0.98
CA GLN A 119 9.48 -6.96 -0.52
C GLN A 119 10.44 -6.73 -1.68
N LYS A 120 10.45 -7.61 -2.70
CA LYS A 120 11.33 -7.45 -3.86
C LYS A 120 11.00 -6.18 -4.64
N MET A 121 9.70 -5.87 -4.77
CA MET A 121 9.27 -4.63 -5.42
C MET A 121 9.63 -3.39 -4.61
N ALA A 122 9.49 -3.46 -3.28
CA ALA A 122 9.93 -2.39 -2.40
C ALA A 122 11.46 -2.18 -2.49
N ASP A 123 12.24 -3.25 -2.52
CA ASP A 123 13.71 -3.18 -2.62
C ASP A 123 14.15 -2.59 -3.97
N MET A 124 13.50 -2.96 -5.07
CA MET A 124 13.75 -2.36 -6.38
C MET A 124 13.47 -0.85 -6.38
N LEU A 125 12.32 -0.43 -5.81
CA LEU A 125 11.97 0.99 -5.69
C LEU A 125 12.99 1.76 -4.83
N SER A 126 13.40 1.17 -3.70
CA SER A 126 14.41 1.73 -2.80
C SER A 126 15.77 1.91 -3.50
N SER A 127 16.20 0.89 -4.26
CA SER A 127 17.49 0.89 -4.95
C SER A 127 17.55 1.96 -6.03
N GLU A 128 16.53 2.02 -6.90
CA GLU A 128 16.47 3.03 -7.97
C GLU A 128 16.34 4.45 -7.40
N PHE A 129 15.62 4.62 -6.31
CA PHE A 129 15.50 5.92 -5.64
C PHE A 129 16.84 6.39 -5.05
N ALA A 130 17.58 5.48 -4.41
CA ALA A 130 18.91 5.79 -3.89
C ALA A 130 19.89 6.16 -5.01
N ILE A 131 19.82 5.51 -6.17
CA ILE A 131 20.63 5.84 -7.35
C ILE A 131 20.29 7.26 -7.87
N ALA A 132 19.01 7.60 -7.95
CA ALA A 132 18.58 8.88 -8.51
C ALA A 132 18.81 10.09 -7.58
N THR A 133 18.74 9.88 -6.25
CA THR A 133 18.72 10.98 -5.27
C THR A 133 19.92 11.00 -4.33
N GLY A 134 20.70 9.92 -4.29
CA GLY A 134 21.77 9.71 -3.29
C GLY A 134 21.26 9.37 -1.88
N ARG A 135 19.93 9.27 -1.67
CA ARG A 135 19.33 9.03 -0.35
C ARG A 135 18.76 7.62 -0.26
N ILE A 136 19.19 6.87 0.76
CA ILE A 136 18.65 5.54 1.04
C ILE A 136 17.38 5.68 1.87
N VAL A 137 16.24 5.31 1.28
CA VAL A 137 14.94 5.30 1.95
C VAL A 137 14.23 3.99 1.65
N ASN A 138 13.63 3.38 2.67
CA ASN A 138 12.87 2.14 2.49
C ASN A 138 11.76 2.30 1.43
N GLY A 139 11.68 1.37 0.49
CA GLY A 139 10.73 1.40 -0.61
C GLY A 139 9.26 1.47 -0.18
N THR A 140 8.88 0.90 0.96
CA THR A 140 7.49 1.00 1.44
C THR A 140 7.15 2.41 1.93
N ILE A 141 8.14 3.16 2.43
CA ILE A 141 7.98 4.57 2.83
C ILE A 141 7.82 5.44 1.58
N ILE A 142 8.67 5.25 0.57
CA ILE A 142 8.56 5.93 -0.72
C ILE A 142 7.18 5.67 -1.33
N TYR A 143 6.77 4.39 -1.38
CA TYR A 143 5.46 4.00 -1.86
C TYR A 143 4.31 4.66 -1.06
N ALA A 144 4.40 4.71 0.27
CA ALA A 144 3.40 5.35 1.10
C ALA A 144 3.28 6.86 0.82
N ALA A 145 4.41 7.54 0.57
CA ALA A 145 4.44 8.94 0.17
C ALA A 145 3.76 9.15 -1.20
N LEU A 146 4.10 8.34 -2.20
CA LEU A 146 3.46 8.37 -3.52
C LEU A 146 1.94 8.13 -3.43
N MET A 147 1.49 7.18 -2.60
CA MET A 147 0.05 6.94 -2.42
C MET A 147 -0.66 8.08 -1.69
N ALA A 148 0.02 8.77 -0.77
CA ALA A 148 -0.52 9.97 -0.13
C ALA A 148 -0.72 11.10 -1.16
N ILE A 149 0.25 11.31 -2.05
CA ILE A 149 0.18 12.28 -3.15
C ILE A 149 -0.93 11.89 -4.13
N ARG A 150 -1.02 10.61 -4.51
CA ARG A 150 -2.07 10.10 -5.40
C ARG A 150 -3.47 10.33 -4.85
N LYS A 151 -3.67 10.13 -3.55
CA LYS A 151 -4.97 10.38 -2.89
C LYS A 151 -5.35 11.85 -2.86
N ARG A 152 -4.38 12.77 -2.98
CA ARG A 152 -4.61 14.22 -3.12
C ARG A 152 -4.92 14.64 -4.57
N GLY A 153 -4.89 13.71 -5.53
CA GLY A 153 -5.25 13.97 -6.93
C GLY A 153 -4.08 14.15 -7.89
N ASN A 154 -2.83 14.03 -7.42
CA ASN A 154 -1.65 14.48 -8.17
C ASN A 154 -0.89 13.38 -8.94
N LEU A 155 -1.39 12.15 -9.01
CA LEU A 155 -0.74 11.05 -9.76
C LEU A 155 -1.72 10.40 -10.75
N VAL A 156 -1.25 10.19 -11.98
CA VAL A 156 -1.99 9.52 -13.05
C VAL A 156 -2.34 8.08 -12.61
N LYS A 157 -3.61 7.69 -12.70
CA LYS A 157 -4.03 6.32 -12.38
C LYS A 157 -3.40 5.34 -13.38
N ALA A 158 -2.57 4.41 -12.90
CA ALA A 158 -2.10 3.27 -13.69
C ALA A 158 -3.30 2.54 -14.32
N GLY A 159 -3.32 2.47 -15.66
CA GLY A 159 -4.38 1.85 -16.46
C GLY A 159 -5.30 2.81 -17.21
N ARG A 160 -5.15 4.14 -17.07
CA ARG A 160 -5.76 5.08 -18.03
C ARG A 160 -4.72 5.38 -19.11
N VAL A 161 -4.65 4.52 -20.12
CA VAL A 161 -4.26 5.00 -21.46
C VAL A 161 -5.18 6.18 -21.72
N GLN A 162 -4.64 7.36 -22.00
CA GLN A 162 -5.42 8.47 -22.50
C GLN A 162 -6.12 7.98 -23.78
N ARG A 163 -7.36 7.51 -23.66
CA ARG A 163 -8.24 7.42 -24.82
C ARG A 163 -8.42 8.87 -25.23
N GLY A 164 -7.76 9.23 -26.33
CA GLY A 164 -7.90 10.53 -26.96
C GLY A 164 -9.38 10.87 -27.04
N SER A 165 -9.69 12.11 -26.64
CA SER A 165 -10.87 12.89 -26.99
C SER A 165 -11.93 12.13 -27.79
N GLN A 166 -12.70 11.26 -27.13
CA GLN A 166 -13.96 10.83 -27.71
C GLN A 166 -14.93 11.98 -27.53
N HIS A 167 -15.35 12.50 -28.68
CA HIS A 167 -16.34 13.53 -28.87
C HIS A 167 -17.49 13.39 -27.87
N GLY A 168 -17.88 14.53 -27.30
CA GLY A 168 -19.11 14.64 -26.54
C GLY A 168 -20.27 14.10 -27.39
N PHE A 169 -21.15 13.35 -26.73
CA PHE A 169 -22.48 13.11 -27.24
C PHE A 169 -23.13 14.48 -27.43
N GLY A 170 -23.12 14.96 -28.68
CA GLY A 170 -23.93 16.08 -29.09
C GLY A 170 -25.39 15.67 -28.99
N ASP A 171 -26.16 16.58 -28.41
CA ASP A 171 -27.60 16.57 -28.29
C ASP A 171 -28.27 16.03 -29.56
N ILE A 172 -29.02 14.93 -29.42
CA ILE A 172 -30.04 14.52 -30.39
C ILE A 172 -31.37 14.98 -29.79
N ASP A 173 -31.65 16.26 -29.96
CA ASP A 173 -32.99 16.83 -29.90
C ASP A 173 -33.20 17.52 -31.26
N GLU A 174 -34.01 16.89 -32.13
CA GLU A 174 -34.79 17.47 -33.25
C GLU A 174 -34.99 16.44 -34.37
N ILE A 175 -35.96 15.53 -34.22
CA ILE A 175 -36.86 15.14 -35.33
C ILE A 175 -38.22 14.77 -34.70
N ALA A 176 -39.07 15.78 -34.45
CA ALA A 176 -40.53 15.67 -34.48
C ALA A 176 -41.18 17.05 -34.32
N SER A 177 -41.23 17.83 -35.41
CA SER A 177 -42.37 18.69 -35.82
C SER A 177 -42.03 19.39 -37.14
#